data_AF-A0A0W7Y3C3-F1
#
_entry.id   AF-A0A0W7Y3C3-F1
#
_cell.length_a   1.000
_cell.length_b   1.000
_cell.length_c   1.000
_cell.angle_alpha   90.00
_cell.angle_beta   90.00
_cell.angle_gamma   90.00
#
_symmetry.space_group_name_H-M   'P 1'
#
loop_
_entity.id
_entity.type
_entity.pdbx_description
1 polymer ?
#
loop_
_entity_poly.entity_id
_entity_poly.type
_entity_poly.pdbx_seq_one_letter_code
_entity_poly.pdbx_strand_id
1 'polypeptide(L)'
;MTNIFVKSEFAPLKRVVMAQSEFAFPATGNPTDDEFLTEETLAIYASVDTLGKNFKEVFPERQQQWELERANFKKVLEKYGVEVQVPRLLTDYEKELGQEDGYSNFFVRDPFFTIGHFLIEGSLRFPHRRNEILPVRNILAQEANDNQCFYVSIPKPDIADGLDSEAGPFLEGGDVLVLDKTIFVGNSGLASNKNGVQWLRNLASHFDFTVVEVPLHPTILHLDCALSLVRDGLMIVCEDAFLEGIPEQLKDWDKIHVSLEDASRLATNGLPINEEVYITDKEFTWIGEQLVQRGVTVEYVDFNISRSFGGSFRCSTQPLLRTNA
;
A
#
# COMPACT_ATOMS: atom_id res chain seq x y z
N MET A 1 -21.29 -17.49 2.86
CA MET A 1 -21.01 -16.80 4.14
C MET A 1 -19.71 -16.05 3.94
N THR A 2 -19.72 -14.72 4.05
CA THR A 2 -18.52 -13.90 3.98
C THR A 2 -18.22 -13.39 5.38
N ASN A 3 -17.22 -13.96 6.06
CA ASN A 3 -16.68 -13.41 7.30
C ASN A 3 -15.24 -12.93 7.09
N ILE A 4 -15.10 -12.20 5.99
CA ILE A 4 -13.95 -11.54 5.33
C ILE A 4 -12.82 -12.45 4.83
N PHE A 5 -12.08 -12.00 3.80
CA PHE A 5 -10.98 -12.74 3.18
C PHE A 5 -10.08 -11.84 2.34
N VAL A 6 -8.81 -12.22 2.24
CA VAL A 6 -7.97 -12.00 1.06
C VAL A 6 -7.22 -13.31 0.85
N LYS A 7 -7.63 -14.11 -0.15
CA LYS A 7 -7.05 -15.44 -0.42
C LYS A 7 -5.64 -15.34 -0.97
N SER A 8 -5.43 -14.45 -1.93
CA SER A 8 -4.12 -14.09 -2.46
C SER A 8 -4.18 -12.70 -3.07
N GLU A 9 -3.05 -12.09 -3.38
CA GLU A 9 -2.99 -10.80 -4.10
C GLU A 9 -3.60 -10.83 -5.51
N PHE A 10 -3.82 -12.02 -6.08
CA PHE A 10 -4.34 -12.21 -7.44
C PHE A 10 -5.65 -13.00 -7.51
N ALA A 11 -6.18 -13.48 -6.39
CA ALA A 11 -7.55 -13.98 -6.37
C ALA A 11 -8.51 -12.86 -6.80
N PRO A 12 -9.63 -13.19 -7.51
CA PRO A 12 -10.51 -12.18 -8.07
C PRO A 12 -10.93 -11.11 -7.06
N LEU A 13 -10.58 -9.86 -7.35
CA LEU A 13 -10.94 -8.69 -6.56
C LEU A 13 -12.44 -8.44 -6.70
N LYS A 14 -13.15 -8.46 -5.57
CA LYS A 14 -14.60 -8.25 -5.52
C LYS A 14 -14.95 -6.91 -4.89
N ARG A 15 -14.24 -6.53 -3.83
CA ARG A 15 -14.46 -5.28 -3.09
C ARG A 15 -13.15 -4.71 -2.58
N VAL A 16 -13.00 -3.40 -2.72
CA VAL A 16 -11.77 -2.67 -2.41
C VAL A 16 -12.09 -1.30 -1.82
N VAL A 17 -11.24 -0.83 -0.90
CA VAL A 17 -11.20 0.58 -0.53
C VAL A 17 -10.18 1.28 -1.43
N MET A 18 -10.56 2.40 -2.05
CA MET A 18 -9.68 3.24 -2.84
C MET A 18 -9.50 4.59 -2.15
N ALA A 19 -8.26 5.02 -1.97
CA ALA A 19 -7.93 6.27 -1.27
C ALA A 19 -8.44 7.53 -2.00
N GLN A 20 -8.49 8.64 -1.26
CA GLN A 20 -8.78 9.97 -1.79
C GLN A 20 -7.52 10.64 -2.38
N SER A 21 -7.65 11.91 -2.75
CA SER A 21 -6.58 12.78 -3.22
C SER A 21 -6.43 13.96 -2.24
N GLU A 22 -5.99 13.72 -1.01
CA GLU A 22 -5.88 14.77 0.02
C GLU A 22 -4.54 14.67 0.76
N PHE A 23 -3.80 15.78 0.79
CA PHE A 23 -2.47 15.89 1.38
C PHE A 23 -2.18 17.33 1.83
N ALA A 24 -1.50 17.47 2.96
CA ALA A 24 -0.85 18.71 3.38
C ALA A 24 0.56 18.43 3.90
N PHE A 25 1.48 19.34 3.58
CA PHE A 25 2.87 19.27 4.00
C PHE A 25 3.01 19.62 5.50
N PRO A 26 4.03 19.09 6.20
CA PRO A 26 4.33 19.46 7.58
C PRO A 26 4.58 20.96 7.76
N ALA A 27 4.21 21.50 8.92
CA ALA A 27 4.47 22.90 9.28
C ALA A 27 5.86 23.15 9.87
N THR A 28 6.57 22.09 10.30
CA THR A 28 7.95 22.17 10.78
C THR A 28 8.85 21.30 9.89
N GLY A 29 9.97 21.85 9.38
CA GLY A 29 10.91 21.12 8.50
C GLY A 29 11.84 20.20 9.31
N ASN A 30 12.45 19.13 8.78
CA ASN A 30 12.49 18.56 7.42
C ASN A 30 11.45 17.44 7.24
N PRO A 31 10.99 17.17 6.01
CA PRO A 31 10.45 15.85 5.68
C PRO A 31 11.59 14.84 5.75
N THR A 32 11.83 14.25 6.92
CA THR A 32 12.76 13.12 7.10
C THR A 32 12.31 11.87 6.33
N ASP A 33 11.11 11.93 5.73
CA ASP A 33 10.45 10.83 5.07
C ASP A 33 10.49 10.99 3.53
N ASP A 34 11.32 11.88 3.00
CA ASP A 34 11.49 12.08 1.54
C ASP A 34 12.54 11.13 0.92
N GLU A 35 13.26 10.35 1.73
CA GLU A 35 14.38 9.50 1.26
C GLU A 35 13.96 8.40 0.27
N PHE A 36 12.68 8.04 0.25
CA PHE A 36 12.10 7.10 -0.72
C PHE A 36 11.53 7.76 -1.98
N LEU A 37 11.51 9.10 -2.05
CA LEU A 37 11.09 9.83 -3.24
C LEU A 37 12.26 10.00 -4.22
N THR A 38 11.93 10.08 -5.51
CA THR A 38 12.95 10.29 -6.56
C THR A 38 13.43 11.75 -6.58
N GLU A 39 14.67 11.99 -7.04
CA GLU A 39 15.21 13.36 -7.18
C GLU A 39 14.32 14.26 -8.05
N GLU A 40 13.75 13.71 -9.12
CA GLU A 40 12.80 14.41 -10.00
C GLU A 40 11.55 14.86 -9.23
N THR A 41 11.06 14.01 -8.32
CA THR A 41 9.92 14.32 -7.47
C THR A 41 10.26 15.44 -6.50
N LEU A 42 11.42 15.39 -5.85
CA LEU A 42 11.85 16.43 -4.90
C LEU A 42 12.04 17.79 -5.61
N ALA A 43 12.50 17.78 -6.86
CA ALA A 43 12.67 18.98 -7.66
C ALA A 43 11.36 19.73 -7.93
N ILE A 44 10.20 19.05 -7.90
CA ILE A 44 8.88 19.68 -8.02
C ILE A 44 8.64 20.71 -6.91
N TYR A 45 9.04 20.37 -5.69
CA TYR A 45 8.73 21.15 -4.49
C TYR A 45 9.80 22.21 -4.19
N ALA A 46 11.02 22.02 -4.70
CA ALA A 46 12.22 22.80 -4.36
C ALA A 46 12.06 24.32 -4.55
N SER A 47 11.19 24.78 -5.44
CA SER A 47 10.99 26.22 -5.74
C SER A 47 9.69 26.80 -5.19
N VAL A 48 8.95 26.05 -4.36
CA VAL A 48 7.62 26.44 -3.89
C VAL A 48 7.55 26.37 -2.37
N ASP A 49 7.01 27.41 -1.75
CA ASP A 49 6.78 27.42 -0.30
C ASP A 49 5.59 26.51 0.05
N THR A 50 5.91 25.28 0.46
CA THR A 50 4.96 24.20 0.76
C THR A 50 4.63 24.08 2.25
N LEU A 51 5.42 24.66 3.15
CA LEU A 51 5.35 24.41 4.60
C LEU A 51 3.95 24.67 5.18
N GLY A 52 3.37 23.64 5.79
CA GLY A 52 2.06 23.69 6.45
C GLY A 52 0.87 23.93 5.51
N LYS A 53 1.05 23.86 4.19
CA LYS A 53 0.00 24.15 3.20
C LYS A 53 -0.60 22.89 2.62
N ASN A 54 -1.84 23.01 2.15
CA ASN A 54 -2.48 21.94 1.40
C ASN A 54 -1.87 21.81 0.00
N PHE A 55 -1.72 20.59 -0.49
CA PHE A 55 -1.29 20.35 -1.86
C PHE A 55 -2.19 21.06 -2.88
N LYS A 56 -3.50 21.07 -2.64
CA LYS A 56 -4.49 21.77 -3.48
C LYS A 56 -4.29 23.28 -3.53
N GLU A 57 -3.80 23.90 -2.46
CA GLU A 57 -3.54 25.35 -2.42
C GLU A 57 -2.27 25.70 -3.21
N VAL A 58 -1.25 24.85 -3.09
CA VAL A 58 0.05 25.06 -3.71
C VAL A 58 0.07 24.65 -5.20
N PHE A 59 -0.62 23.56 -5.54
CA PHE A 59 -0.63 22.94 -6.86
C PHE A 59 -2.06 22.61 -7.34
N PRO A 60 -2.94 23.62 -7.54
CA PRO A 60 -4.35 23.38 -7.86
C PRO A 60 -4.58 22.60 -9.17
N GLU A 61 -3.74 22.80 -10.19
CA GLU A 61 -3.83 22.07 -11.46
C GLU A 61 -3.41 20.60 -11.29
N ARG A 62 -2.33 20.33 -10.54
CA ARG A 62 -1.91 18.95 -10.25
C ARG A 62 -2.91 18.23 -9.37
N GLN A 63 -3.55 18.92 -8.44
CA GLN A 63 -4.66 18.37 -7.66
C GLN A 63 -5.80 17.88 -8.57
N GLN A 64 -6.20 18.67 -9.58
CA GLN A 64 -7.24 18.24 -10.52
C GLN A 64 -6.80 17.04 -11.37
N GLN A 65 -5.54 17.00 -11.79
CA GLN A 65 -4.97 15.85 -12.49
C GLN A 65 -4.98 14.60 -11.60
N TRP A 66 -4.63 14.76 -10.33
CA TRP A 66 -4.64 13.67 -9.36
C TRP A 66 -6.04 13.08 -9.13
N GLU A 67 -7.04 13.95 -8.94
CA GLU A 67 -8.44 13.53 -8.83
C GLU A 67 -8.91 12.81 -10.11
N LEU A 68 -8.43 13.23 -11.28
CA LEU A 68 -8.71 12.56 -12.56
C LEU A 68 -8.04 11.19 -12.68
N GLU A 69 -6.79 11.01 -12.19
CA GLU A 69 -6.13 9.69 -12.11
C GLU A 69 -7.00 8.71 -11.31
N ARG A 70 -7.47 9.13 -10.12
CA ARG A 70 -8.31 8.30 -9.26
C ARG A 70 -9.65 7.98 -9.92
N ALA A 71 -10.26 8.94 -10.59
CA ALA A 71 -11.50 8.71 -11.33
C ALA A 71 -11.32 7.70 -12.50
N ASN A 72 -10.20 7.77 -13.22
CA ASN A 72 -9.91 6.83 -14.31
C ASN A 72 -9.60 5.43 -13.78
N PHE A 73 -8.82 5.33 -12.70
CA PHE A 73 -8.54 4.06 -12.05
C PHE A 73 -9.81 3.38 -11.53
N LYS A 74 -10.70 4.13 -10.86
CA LYS A 74 -12.01 3.64 -10.42
C LYS A 74 -12.84 3.06 -11.56
N LYS A 75 -12.88 3.72 -12.72
CA LYS A 75 -13.60 3.21 -13.91
C LYS A 75 -13.06 1.86 -14.38
N VAL A 76 -11.73 1.66 -14.33
CA VAL A 76 -11.13 0.37 -14.69
C VAL A 76 -11.52 -0.70 -13.68
N LEU A 77 -11.46 -0.42 -12.37
CA LEU A 77 -11.92 -1.36 -11.34
C LEU A 77 -13.40 -1.75 -11.55
N GLU A 78 -14.28 -0.76 -11.78
CA GLU A 78 -15.71 -0.97 -12.01
C GLU A 78 -16.00 -1.72 -13.32
N LYS A 79 -15.19 -1.54 -14.37
CA LYS A 79 -15.27 -2.31 -15.62
C LYS A 79 -15.15 -3.81 -15.38
N TYR A 80 -14.38 -4.21 -14.37
CA TYR A 80 -14.21 -5.62 -13.97
C TYR A 80 -15.15 -6.06 -12.84
N GLY A 81 -16.16 -5.25 -12.50
CA GLY A 81 -17.17 -5.59 -11.50
C GLY A 81 -16.69 -5.48 -10.06
N VAL A 82 -15.59 -4.77 -9.80
CA VAL A 82 -15.10 -4.51 -8.45
C VAL A 82 -15.98 -3.45 -7.78
N GLU A 83 -16.48 -3.75 -6.57
CA GLU A 83 -17.12 -2.77 -5.70
C GLU A 83 -16.04 -1.85 -5.10
N VAL A 84 -16.08 -0.56 -5.46
CA VAL A 84 -15.12 0.44 -4.97
C VAL A 84 -15.76 1.30 -3.89
N GLN A 85 -15.25 1.18 -2.67
CA GLN A 85 -15.59 2.05 -1.56
C GLN A 85 -14.53 3.15 -1.42
N VAL A 86 -14.94 4.37 -1.10
CA VAL A 86 -14.04 5.51 -0.99
C VAL A 86 -14.18 6.12 0.41
N PRO A 87 -13.08 6.27 1.18
CA PRO A 87 -13.11 6.93 2.48
C PRO A 87 -13.69 8.34 2.38
N ARG A 88 -14.21 8.87 3.48
CA ARG A 88 -14.51 10.30 3.55
C ARG A 88 -13.21 11.11 3.44
N LEU A 89 -13.34 12.42 3.23
CA LEU A 89 -12.23 13.35 3.43
C LEU A 89 -11.93 13.52 4.93
N LEU A 90 -10.74 14.01 5.24
CA LEU A 90 -10.37 14.49 6.56
C LEU A 90 -11.28 15.67 6.94
N THR A 91 -11.75 15.66 8.18
CA THR A 91 -12.51 16.78 8.78
C THR A 91 -11.58 17.92 9.16
N ASP A 92 -12.12 19.14 9.33
CA ASP A 92 -11.33 20.30 9.76
C ASP A 92 -10.57 20.02 11.07
N TYR A 93 -11.20 19.33 12.02
CA TYR A 93 -10.56 18.92 13.28
C TYR A 93 -9.37 17.97 13.06
N GLU A 94 -9.47 17.01 12.16
CA GLU A 94 -8.38 16.08 11.87
C GLU A 94 -7.24 16.77 11.11
N LYS A 95 -7.56 17.76 10.28
CA LYS A 95 -6.57 18.60 9.60
C LYS A 95 -5.81 19.47 10.58
N GLU A 96 -6.51 20.08 11.53
CA GLU A 96 -5.90 20.84 12.63
C GLU A 96 -4.99 19.95 13.49
N LEU A 97 -5.42 18.71 13.80
CA LEU A 97 -4.63 17.75 14.57
C LEU A 97 -3.31 17.36 13.86
N GLY A 98 -3.34 17.25 12.54
CA GLY A 98 -2.18 16.90 11.73
C GLY A 98 -1.37 18.10 11.23
N GLN A 99 -1.69 19.34 11.62
CA GLN A 99 -1.05 20.51 11.01
C GLN A 99 0.47 20.55 11.21
N GLU A 100 0.96 20.13 12.38
CA GLU A 100 2.39 20.17 12.72
C GLU A 100 3.20 19.19 11.85
N ASP A 101 2.76 17.93 11.80
CA ASP A 101 3.42 16.83 11.09
C ASP A 101 3.01 16.73 9.61
N GLY A 102 1.89 17.32 9.21
CA GLY A 102 1.21 17.07 7.94
C GLY A 102 0.13 15.99 8.05
N TYR A 103 -0.64 15.83 6.98
CA TYR A 103 -1.66 14.78 6.89
C TYR A 103 -1.86 14.29 5.48
N SER A 104 -2.37 13.07 5.36
CA SER A 104 -2.55 12.36 4.10
C SER A 104 -3.82 11.52 4.12
N ASN A 105 -4.42 11.37 2.95
CA ASN A 105 -5.48 10.41 2.65
C ASN A 105 -5.36 10.05 1.17
N PHE A 106 -4.25 9.39 0.82
CA PHE A 106 -3.93 9.02 -0.56
C PHE A 106 -3.36 7.61 -0.77
N PHE A 107 -2.86 6.96 0.29
CA PHE A 107 -2.50 5.55 0.30
C PHE A 107 -3.23 4.82 1.41
N VAL A 108 -4.25 4.05 1.04
CA VAL A 108 -5.12 3.34 1.99
C VAL A 108 -4.64 1.92 2.27
N ARG A 109 -3.62 1.46 1.55
CA ARG A 109 -2.94 0.18 1.73
C ARG A 109 -2.24 0.07 3.08
N ASP A 110 -1.65 1.15 3.52
CA ASP A 110 -0.75 1.19 4.67
C ASP A 110 -1.49 1.22 6.02
N PRO A 111 -2.53 2.07 6.22
CA PRO A 111 -3.21 2.19 7.50
C PRO A 111 -3.98 0.94 7.94
N PHE A 112 -4.36 0.04 7.04
CA PHE A 112 -5.05 -1.19 7.40
C PHE A 112 -4.81 -2.31 6.38
N PHE A 113 -5.06 -3.56 6.77
CA PHE A 113 -5.02 -4.70 5.87
C PHE A 113 -6.02 -5.80 6.28
N THR A 114 -6.34 -6.67 5.33
CA THR A 114 -7.31 -7.75 5.49
C THR A 114 -6.62 -9.11 5.38
N ILE A 115 -6.79 -9.99 6.38
CA ILE A 115 -6.22 -11.34 6.38
C ILE A 115 -7.27 -12.32 6.87
N GLY A 116 -7.70 -13.24 6.01
CA GLY A 116 -8.75 -14.20 6.39
C GLY A 116 -9.91 -13.49 7.08
N HIS A 117 -10.19 -13.84 8.33
CA HIS A 117 -11.29 -13.29 9.12
C HIS A 117 -11.01 -11.94 9.83
N PHE A 118 -9.88 -11.28 9.53
CA PHE A 118 -9.41 -10.08 10.23
C PHE A 118 -9.37 -8.85 9.33
N LEU A 119 -9.98 -7.76 9.79
CA LEU A 119 -9.64 -6.38 9.45
C LEU A 119 -8.71 -5.86 10.53
N ILE A 120 -7.51 -5.43 10.15
CA ILE A 120 -6.45 -5.02 11.08
C ILE A 120 -6.06 -3.58 10.77
N GLU A 121 -6.24 -2.66 11.72
CA GLU A 121 -5.57 -1.35 11.66
C GLU A 121 -4.07 -1.54 11.92
N GLY A 122 -3.25 -1.04 10.99
CA GLY A 122 -1.80 -1.02 11.10
C GLY A 122 -1.30 -0.08 12.20
N SER A 123 -0.01 -0.18 12.51
CA SER A 123 0.70 0.72 13.41
C SER A 123 1.78 1.43 12.61
N LEU A 124 1.47 2.65 12.15
CA LEU A 124 2.31 3.38 11.20
C LEU A 124 3.48 4.05 11.90
N ARG A 125 4.63 4.01 11.25
CA ARG A 125 5.87 4.56 11.83
C ARG A 125 5.85 6.08 11.82
N PHE A 126 5.60 6.66 10.64
CA PHE A 126 5.74 8.09 10.41
C PHE A 126 4.63 8.89 11.11
N PRO A 127 4.98 9.93 11.92
CA PRO A 127 4.01 10.72 12.69
C PRO A 127 2.84 11.25 11.85
N HIS A 128 3.16 11.86 10.71
CA HIS A 128 2.19 12.48 9.80
C HIS A 128 1.18 11.48 9.21
N ARG A 129 1.50 10.18 9.25
CA ARG A 129 0.67 9.10 8.72
C ARG A 129 -0.17 8.39 9.77
N ARG A 130 0.09 8.58 11.07
CA ARG A 130 -0.59 7.84 12.16
C ARG A 130 -2.11 8.07 12.21
N ASN A 131 -2.59 9.15 11.62
CA ASN A 131 -4.01 9.47 11.51
C ASN A 131 -4.64 9.08 10.16
N GLU A 132 -3.90 8.46 9.23
CA GLU A 132 -4.42 8.01 7.91
C GLU A 132 -5.59 7.00 8.04
N ILE A 133 -5.69 6.31 9.17
CA ILE A 133 -6.78 5.35 9.43
C ILE A 133 -8.14 6.04 9.66
N LEU A 134 -8.16 7.27 10.17
CA LEU A 134 -9.39 7.93 10.64
C LEU A 134 -10.48 8.05 9.56
N PRO A 135 -10.18 8.40 8.31
CA PRO A 135 -11.20 8.55 7.27
C PRO A 135 -11.84 7.23 6.84
N VAL A 136 -11.17 6.10 7.01
CA VAL A 136 -11.67 4.78 6.59
C VAL A 136 -12.39 4.00 7.71
N ARG A 137 -12.25 4.38 8.99
CA ARG A 137 -12.85 3.66 10.13
C ARG A 137 -14.34 3.35 10.02
N ASN A 138 -15.14 4.24 9.43
CA ASN A 138 -16.58 3.98 9.25
C ASN A 138 -16.81 2.82 8.28
N ILE A 139 -16.06 2.79 7.17
CA ILE A 139 -16.06 1.67 6.22
C ILE A 139 -15.65 0.38 6.93
N LEU A 140 -14.55 0.38 7.70
CA LEU A 140 -14.07 -0.83 8.39
C LEU A 140 -15.06 -1.33 9.44
N ALA A 141 -15.66 -0.44 10.22
CA ALA A 141 -16.66 -0.79 11.22
C ALA A 141 -17.93 -1.36 10.57
N GLN A 142 -18.39 -0.75 9.48
CA GLN A 142 -19.54 -1.26 8.73
C GLN A 142 -19.23 -2.63 8.12
N GLU A 143 -18.08 -2.77 7.45
CA GLU A 143 -17.62 -4.02 6.85
C GLU A 143 -17.54 -5.13 7.91
N ALA A 144 -17.00 -4.83 9.09
CA ALA A 144 -16.91 -5.77 10.19
C ALA A 144 -18.28 -6.23 10.71
N ASN A 145 -19.23 -5.31 10.83
CA ASN A 145 -20.59 -5.61 11.29
C ASN A 145 -21.37 -6.42 10.25
N ASP A 146 -21.31 -6.00 8.98
CA ASP A 146 -22.06 -6.61 7.87
C ASP A 146 -21.56 -8.02 7.57
N ASN A 147 -20.26 -8.27 7.75
CA ASN A 147 -19.62 -9.57 7.49
C ASN A 147 -19.34 -10.38 8.77
N GLN A 148 -19.65 -9.86 9.97
CA GLN A 148 -19.36 -10.54 11.23
C GLN A 148 -17.90 -11.03 11.34
N CYS A 149 -16.94 -10.19 10.94
CA CYS A 149 -15.50 -10.49 11.02
C CYS A 149 -14.84 -9.78 12.21
N PHE A 150 -13.59 -10.14 12.51
CA PHE A 150 -12.82 -9.49 13.56
C PHE A 150 -12.30 -8.15 13.05
N TYR A 151 -12.58 -7.08 13.78
CA TYR A 151 -11.96 -5.78 13.58
C TYR A 151 -11.07 -5.46 14.77
N VAL A 152 -9.76 -5.45 14.54
CA VAL A 152 -8.74 -5.27 15.57
C VAL A 152 -7.76 -4.18 15.16
N SER A 153 -7.10 -3.59 16.15
CA SER A 153 -6.06 -2.57 15.94
C SER A 153 -4.77 -3.05 16.60
N ILE A 154 -3.64 -2.87 15.89
CA ILE A 154 -2.33 -3.05 16.48
C ILE A 154 -2.15 -1.98 17.58
N PRO A 155 -1.56 -2.31 18.75
CA PRO A 155 -1.31 -1.33 19.78
C PRO A 155 -0.57 -0.10 19.22
N LYS A 156 -0.94 1.09 19.71
CA LYS A 156 -0.21 2.33 19.41
C LYS A 156 1.29 2.09 19.66
N PRO A 157 2.18 2.52 18.74
CA PRO A 157 3.59 2.19 18.86
C PRO A 157 4.20 2.85 20.10
N ASP A 158 5.04 2.09 20.81
CA ASP A 158 5.91 2.59 21.86
C ASP A 158 7.05 3.39 21.24
N ILE A 159 7.02 4.68 21.53
CA ILE A 159 7.96 5.69 21.06
C ILE A 159 8.72 6.32 22.23
N ALA A 160 8.90 5.58 23.32
CA ALA A 160 9.54 6.07 24.54
C ALA A 160 10.93 6.69 24.31
N ASP A 161 11.67 6.22 23.30
CA ASP A 161 12.99 6.71 22.94
C ASP A 161 12.98 7.87 21.90
N GLY A 162 11.80 8.35 21.51
CA GLY A 162 11.63 9.45 20.55
C GLY A 162 11.09 9.00 19.18
N LEU A 163 11.22 9.86 18.17
CA LEU A 163 10.70 9.62 16.82
C LEU A 163 11.36 8.41 16.14
N ASP A 164 12.65 8.20 16.40
CA ASP A 164 13.45 7.08 15.87
C ASP A 164 13.37 5.81 16.73
N SER A 165 12.41 5.73 17.65
CA SER A 165 12.21 4.56 18.50
C SER A 165 11.94 3.32 17.65
N GLU A 166 12.67 2.24 17.92
CA GLU A 166 12.45 0.92 17.33
C GLU A 166 11.57 0.00 18.20
N ALA A 167 11.08 0.48 19.34
CA ALA A 167 10.27 -0.34 20.24
C ALA A 167 8.95 -0.77 19.57
N GLY A 168 8.22 0.16 18.94
CA GLY A 168 7.01 -0.18 18.18
C GLY A 168 5.92 -0.85 19.03
N PRO A 169 5.13 -1.80 18.51
CA PRO A 169 5.27 -2.45 17.20
C PRO A 169 4.94 -1.52 16.04
N PHE A 170 5.65 -1.65 14.92
CA PHE A 170 5.28 -1.01 13.64
C PHE A 170 4.98 -2.08 12.60
N LEU A 171 3.85 -1.95 11.94
CA LEU A 171 3.41 -2.86 10.88
C LEU A 171 2.40 -2.14 9.98
N GLU A 172 2.77 -1.97 8.72
CA GLU A 172 1.99 -1.27 7.70
C GLU A 172 1.51 -2.25 6.64
N GLY A 173 0.32 -2.02 6.08
CA GLY A 173 -0.27 -2.97 5.12
C GLY A 173 0.46 -3.07 3.78
N GLY A 174 1.30 -2.09 3.40
CA GLY A 174 2.18 -2.20 2.22
C GLY A 174 3.22 -3.33 2.34
N ASP A 175 3.60 -3.70 3.57
CA ASP A 175 4.51 -4.82 3.83
C ASP A 175 3.81 -6.17 3.85
N VAL A 176 2.48 -6.21 3.93
CA VAL A 176 1.70 -7.43 4.15
C VAL A 176 1.13 -7.94 2.83
N LEU A 177 1.66 -9.06 2.33
CA LEU A 177 1.13 -9.76 1.15
C LEU A 177 0.59 -11.13 1.54
N VAL A 178 -0.59 -11.48 1.03
CA VAL A 178 -1.24 -12.76 1.37
C VAL A 178 -1.15 -13.76 0.21
N LEU A 179 -0.87 -15.03 0.54
CA LEU A 179 -0.93 -16.18 -0.36
C LEU A 179 -1.45 -17.42 0.39
N ASP A 180 -2.73 -17.69 0.22
CA ASP A 180 -3.52 -18.69 0.94
C ASP A 180 -3.34 -18.61 2.46
N LYS A 181 -2.55 -19.52 3.03
CA LYS A 181 -2.26 -19.59 4.46
C LYS A 181 -0.91 -18.96 4.83
N THR A 182 -0.18 -18.44 3.86
CA THR A 182 1.10 -17.75 4.06
C THR A 182 0.88 -16.25 3.98
N ILE A 183 1.44 -15.52 4.93
CA ILE A 183 1.49 -14.07 4.97
C ILE A 183 2.96 -13.67 4.89
N PHE A 184 3.35 -12.97 3.84
CA PHE A 184 4.68 -12.38 3.73
C PHE A 184 4.65 -10.99 4.35
N VAL A 185 5.64 -10.69 5.18
CA VAL A 185 5.78 -9.38 5.82
C VAL A 185 7.16 -8.82 5.52
N GLY A 186 7.19 -7.74 4.73
CA GLY A 186 8.40 -6.97 4.47
C GLY A 186 8.97 -6.35 5.73
N ASN A 187 10.30 -6.31 5.82
CA ASN A 187 11.01 -5.65 6.91
C ASN A 187 12.30 -5.02 6.37
N SER A 188 12.21 -3.77 5.93
CA SER A 188 13.37 -2.91 5.63
C SER A 188 13.86 -2.13 6.86
N GLY A 189 13.04 -2.07 7.92
CA GLY A 189 13.19 -1.16 9.06
C GLY A 189 12.53 0.20 8.87
N LEU A 190 12.18 0.60 7.64
CA LEU A 190 11.61 1.92 7.33
C LEU A 190 10.12 2.06 7.65
N ALA A 191 9.33 0.99 7.56
CA ALA A 191 7.88 1.02 7.82
C ALA A 191 7.51 0.02 8.91
N SER A 192 7.65 -1.28 8.61
CA SER A 192 7.45 -2.36 9.59
C SER A 192 8.73 -2.73 10.33
N ASN A 193 8.60 -3.32 11.52
CA ASN A 193 9.72 -3.82 12.30
C ASN A 193 9.48 -5.23 12.89
N LYS A 194 10.52 -5.81 13.50
CA LYS A 194 10.46 -7.16 14.08
C LYS A 194 9.35 -7.32 15.12
N ASN A 195 9.05 -6.28 15.89
CA ASN A 195 8.00 -6.32 16.91
C ASN A 195 6.60 -6.34 16.28
N GLY A 196 6.38 -5.63 15.18
CA GLY A 196 5.15 -5.72 14.37
C GLY A 196 4.98 -7.09 13.72
N VAL A 197 6.04 -7.63 13.12
CA VAL A 197 6.04 -9.01 12.59
C VAL A 197 5.69 -10.02 13.68
N GLN A 198 6.28 -9.88 14.87
CA GLN A 198 6.01 -10.77 16.00
C GLN A 198 4.57 -10.64 16.51
N TRP A 199 4.03 -9.42 16.56
CA TRP A 199 2.61 -9.19 16.89
C TRP A 199 1.70 -9.96 15.92
N LEU A 200 1.96 -9.86 14.61
CA LEU A 200 1.17 -10.56 13.61
C LEU A 200 1.34 -12.09 13.71
N ARG A 201 2.56 -12.60 13.92
CA ARG A 201 2.82 -14.03 14.17
C ARG A 201 1.97 -14.56 15.32
N ASN A 202 1.93 -13.83 16.43
CA ASN A 202 1.17 -14.24 17.62
C ASN A 202 -0.32 -14.36 17.27
N LEU A 203 -0.91 -13.36 16.60
CA LEU A 203 -2.29 -13.41 16.14
C LEU A 203 -2.53 -14.57 15.14
N ALA A 204 -1.75 -14.61 14.07
CA ALA A 204 -1.88 -15.54 12.95
C ALA A 204 -1.78 -17.01 13.36
N SER A 205 -0.90 -17.33 14.32
CA SER A 205 -0.69 -18.71 14.82
C SER A 205 -1.94 -19.34 15.44
N HIS A 206 -2.89 -18.54 15.93
CA HIS A 206 -4.15 -19.02 16.47
C HIS A 206 -5.18 -19.37 15.38
N PHE A 207 -4.94 -19.00 14.12
CA PHE A 207 -5.89 -19.10 13.02
C PHE A 207 -5.33 -19.84 11.79
N ASP A 208 -4.31 -20.69 12.01
CA ASP A 208 -3.71 -21.52 10.96
C ASP A 208 -3.19 -20.68 9.78
N PHE A 209 -2.49 -19.59 10.11
CA PHE A 209 -1.72 -18.79 9.18
C PHE A 209 -0.24 -18.83 9.57
N THR A 210 0.63 -18.86 8.56
CA THR A 210 2.08 -18.80 8.71
C THR A 210 2.57 -17.44 8.26
N VAL A 211 3.31 -16.74 9.13
CA VAL A 211 3.93 -15.45 8.80
C VAL A 211 5.40 -15.66 8.47
N VAL A 212 5.78 -15.30 7.24
CA VAL A 212 7.15 -15.29 6.72
C VAL A 212 7.64 -13.86 6.70
N GLU A 213 8.67 -13.58 7.48
CA GLU A 213 9.35 -12.29 7.43
C GLU A 213 10.28 -12.25 6.23
N VAL A 214 10.29 -11.13 5.53
CA VAL A 214 11.07 -10.89 4.32
C VAL A 214 11.98 -9.69 4.59
N PRO A 215 13.24 -9.91 4.98
CA PRO A 215 14.22 -8.82 5.12
C PRO A 215 14.47 -8.11 3.79
N LEU A 216 14.25 -6.79 3.76
CA LEU A 216 14.32 -5.98 2.55
C LEU A 216 15.51 -5.00 2.59
N HIS A 217 15.97 -4.60 1.41
CA HIS A 217 16.97 -3.56 1.23
C HIS A 217 16.48 -2.24 1.89
N PRO A 218 17.35 -1.50 2.61
CA PRO A 218 16.95 -0.34 3.40
C PRO A 218 16.45 0.86 2.59
N THR A 219 16.43 0.79 1.26
CA THR A 219 15.84 1.82 0.38
C THR A 219 14.44 1.45 -0.09
N ILE A 220 13.94 0.28 0.26
CA ILE A 220 12.60 -0.19 -0.09
C ILE A 220 11.70 0.05 1.11
N LEU A 221 10.73 0.94 0.96
CA LEU A 221 9.81 1.26 2.06
C LEU A 221 8.95 0.06 2.43
N HIS A 222 8.30 -0.56 1.44
CA HIS A 222 7.34 -1.66 1.61
C HIS A 222 7.60 -2.84 0.68
N LEU A 223 7.19 -4.05 1.09
CA LEU A 223 7.27 -5.25 0.26
C LEU A 223 6.58 -5.12 -1.10
N ASP A 224 5.44 -4.43 -1.18
CA ASP A 224 4.72 -4.21 -2.44
C ASP A 224 5.46 -3.26 -3.43
N CYS A 225 6.52 -2.59 -2.98
CA CYS A 225 7.47 -1.85 -3.82
C CYS A 225 8.63 -2.71 -4.36
N ALA A 226 8.74 -3.98 -3.94
CA ALA A 226 9.73 -4.92 -4.45
C ALA A 226 9.11 -6.19 -5.07
N LEU A 227 7.84 -6.50 -4.77
CA LEU A 227 7.19 -7.75 -5.17
C LEU A 227 5.74 -7.55 -5.58
N SER A 228 5.39 -8.01 -6.78
CA SER A 228 4.01 -8.15 -7.27
C SER A 228 3.71 -9.61 -7.59
N LEU A 229 2.77 -10.22 -6.85
CA LEU A 229 2.26 -11.56 -7.19
C LEU A 229 1.17 -11.41 -8.25
N VAL A 230 1.48 -11.75 -9.50
CA VAL A 230 0.60 -11.49 -10.66
C VAL A 230 -0.50 -12.55 -10.75
N ARG A 231 -0.12 -13.82 -10.64
CA ARG A 231 -0.99 -15.00 -10.57
C ARG A 231 -0.19 -16.16 -9.98
N ASP A 232 -0.82 -17.31 -9.79
CA ASP A 232 -0.11 -18.51 -9.36
C ASP A 232 1.06 -18.83 -10.29
N GLY A 233 2.27 -18.89 -9.73
CA GLY A 233 3.50 -19.19 -10.47
C GLY A 233 4.10 -18.04 -11.29
N LEU A 234 3.60 -16.79 -11.20
CA LEU A 234 4.16 -15.64 -11.92
C LEU A 234 4.24 -14.40 -11.02
N MET A 235 5.41 -13.76 -10.99
CA MET A 235 5.64 -12.52 -10.25
C MET A 235 6.45 -11.48 -11.02
N ILE A 236 6.30 -10.23 -10.61
CA ILE A 236 7.21 -9.12 -10.94
C ILE A 236 8.03 -8.85 -9.68
N VAL A 237 9.36 -8.89 -9.79
CA VAL A 237 10.23 -8.90 -8.61
C VAL A 237 11.52 -8.12 -8.83
N CYS A 238 11.89 -7.32 -7.84
CA CYS A 238 13.22 -6.76 -7.69
C CYS A 238 14.03 -7.67 -6.77
N GLU A 239 14.80 -8.62 -7.33
CA GLU A 239 15.56 -9.60 -6.52
C GLU A 239 16.61 -8.95 -5.63
N ASP A 240 17.24 -7.87 -6.09
CA ASP A 240 18.23 -7.10 -5.34
C ASP A 240 17.64 -6.44 -4.06
N ALA A 241 16.32 -6.32 -3.97
CA ALA A 241 15.64 -5.84 -2.77
C ALA A 241 15.57 -6.89 -1.64
N PHE A 242 15.82 -8.17 -1.91
CA PHE A 242 15.66 -9.25 -0.93
C PHE A 242 17.01 -9.63 -0.33
N LEU A 243 17.27 -9.20 0.91
CA LEU A 243 18.59 -9.40 1.54
C LEU A 243 18.93 -10.88 1.81
N GLU A 244 17.90 -11.71 1.98
CA GLU A 244 18.04 -13.16 2.20
C GLU A 244 17.54 -13.99 0.99
N GLY A 245 17.31 -13.33 -0.16
CA GLY A 245 16.71 -13.93 -1.35
C GLY A 245 15.18 -14.04 -1.28
N ILE A 246 14.58 -14.45 -2.40
CA ILE A 246 13.13 -14.64 -2.52
C ILE A 246 12.69 -15.77 -1.55
N PRO A 247 11.56 -15.60 -0.82
CA PRO A 247 11.02 -16.65 0.03
C PRO A 247 10.86 -18.00 -0.67
N GLU A 248 11.14 -19.09 0.06
CA GLU A 248 11.12 -20.47 -0.44
C GLU A 248 9.82 -20.82 -1.18
N GLN A 249 8.67 -20.31 -0.71
CA GLN A 249 7.35 -20.53 -1.30
C GLN A 249 7.19 -19.93 -2.71
N LEU A 250 8.01 -18.95 -3.07
CA LEU A 250 7.93 -18.19 -4.32
C LEU A 250 9.15 -18.42 -5.23
N LYS A 251 10.18 -19.12 -4.75
CA LYS A 251 11.50 -19.17 -5.40
C LYS A 251 11.47 -19.71 -6.84
N ASP A 252 10.55 -20.64 -7.11
CA ASP A 252 10.43 -21.37 -8.38
C ASP A 252 9.40 -20.73 -9.33
N TRP A 253 8.81 -19.58 -8.95
CA TRP A 253 7.88 -18.86 -9.81
C TRP A 253 8.61 -18.22 -10.99
N ASP A 254 7.92 -18.09 -12.13
CA ASP A 254 8.39 -17.31 -13.26
C ASP A 254 8.46 -15.82 -12.88
N LYS A 255 9.48 -15.13 -13.42
CA LYS A 255 9.90 -13.81 -12.98
C LYS A 255 9.94 -12.82 -14.12
N ILE A 256 9.31 -11.67 -13.90
CA ILE A 256 9.60 -10.43 -14.61
C ILE A 256 10.54 -9.64 -13.70
N HIS A 257 11.82 -9.60 -14.07
CA HIS A 257 12.87 -8.97 -13.26
C HIS A 257 12.79 -7.44 -13.38
N VAL A 258 12.93 -6.75 -12.25
CA VAL A 258 12.92 -5.29 -12.11
C VAL A 258 14.19 -4.87 -11.37
N SER A 259 14.84 -3.78 -11.82
CA SER A 259 16.01 -3.23 -11.14
C SER A 259 15.63 -2.48 -9.85
N LEU A 260 16.58 -2.20 -8.94
CA LEU A 260 16.30 -1.32 -7.80
C LEU A 260 15.85 0.09 -8.23
N GLU A 261 16.39 0.60 -9.34
CA GLU A 261 16.00 1.89 -9.91
C GLU A 261 14.52 1.86 -10.36
N ASP A 262 14.12 0.82 -11.09
CA ASP A 262 12.73 0.69 -11.53
C ASP A 262 11.77 0.43 -10.34
N ALA A 263 12.22 -0.32 -9.33
CA ALA A 263 11.48 -0.51 -8.09
C ALA A 263 11.25 0.82 -7.35
N SER A 264 12.25 1.71 -7.28
CA SER A 264 12.08 3.07 -6.73
C SER A 264 11.13 3.95 -7.55
N ARG A 265 10.91 3.63 -8.83
CA ARG A 265 9.88 4.26 -9.67
C ARG A 265 8.50 3.61 -9.52
N LEU A 266 8.38 2.59 -8.67
CA LEU A 266 7.17 1.82 -8.37
C LEU A 266 6.76 0.83 -9.46
N ALA A 267 7.71 0.31 -10.23
CA ALA A 267 7.45 -0.63 -11.32
C ALA A 267 6.77 -1.95 -10.88
N THR A 268 6.92 -2.34 -9.61
CA THR A 268 6.26 -3.52 -9.04
C THR A 268 4.88 -3.21 -8.45
N ASN A 269 4.50 -1.94 -8.28
CA ASN A 269 3.30 -1.54 -7.53
C ASN A 269 2.01 -1.49 -8.39
N GLY A 270 2.01 -2.20 -9.52
CA GLY A 270 0.78 -2.52 -10.28
C GLY A 270 -0.18 -3.42 -9.49
N LEU A 271 -1.40 -3.58 -10.00
CA LEU A 271 -2.50 -4.26 -9.31
C LEU A 271 -3.07 -5.42 -10.15
N PRO A 272 -2.92 -6.68 -9.68
CA PRO A 272 -3.69 -7.79 -10.22
C PRO A 272 -5.18 -7.62 -9.85
N ILE A 273 -6.07 -7.58 -10.85
CA ILE A 273 -7.52 -7.66 -10.60
C ILE A 273 -7.92 -9.11 -10.34
N ASN A 274 -7.37 -10.01 -11.15
CA ASN A 274 -7.49 -11.46 -11.05
C ASN A 274 -6.27 -12.09 -11.76
N GLU A 275 -6.24 -13.42 -11.92
CA GLU A 275 -5.13 -14.13 -12.57
C GLU A 275 -4.94 -13.81 -14.08
N GLU A 276 -5.94 -13.18 -14.71
CA GLU A 276 -5.96 -12.88 -16.14
C GLU A 276 -5.74 -11.40 -16.45
N VAL A 277 -5.88 -10.51 -15.46
CA VAL A 277 -5.91 -9.05 -15.68
C VAL A 277 -5.03 -8.33 -14.66
N TYR A 278 -4.10 -7.52 -15.18
CA TYR A 278 -3.17 -6.71 -14.39
C TYR A 278 -3.24 -5.24 -14.81
N ILE A 279 -3.34 -4.34 -13.83
CA ILE A 279 -3.30 -2.89 -14.04
C ILE A 279 -1.87 -2.39 -13.78
N THR A 280 -1.32 -1.60 -14.70
CA THR A 280 -0.02 -0.95 -14.53
C THR A 280 0.01 0.45 -15.14
N ASP A 281 1.06 1.21 -14.85
CA ASP A 281 1.29 2.54 -15.40
C ASP A 281 1.86 2.43 -16.82
N LYS A 282 1.55 3.41 -17.67
CA LYS A 282 2.09 3.51 -19.03
C LYS A 282 3.62 3.66 -19.04
N GLU A 283 4.21 4.15 -17.96
CA GLU A 283 5.66 4.17 -17.73
C GLU A 283 6.28 2.76 -17.86
N PHE A 284 5.54 1.72 -17.48
CA PHE A 284 6.03 0.34 -17.40
C PHE A 284 5.48 -0.54 -18.53
N THR A 285 5.35 0.01 -19.74
CA THR A 285 4.91 -0.74 -20.92
C THR A 285 5.74 -2.00 -21.16
N TRP A 286 7.05 -1.96 -20.87
CA TRP A 286 7.93 -3.13 -21.00
C TRP A 286 7.55 -4.28 -20.04
N ILE A 287 7.05 -3.99 -18.83
CA ILE A 287 6.48 -5.00 -17.93
C ILE A 287 5.18 -5.53 -18.53
N GLY A 288 4.33 -4.63 -19.02
CA GLY A 288 3.07 -5.02 -19.64
C GLY A 288 3.25 -5.90 -20.88
N GLU A 289 4.26 -5.65 -21.71
CA GLU A 289 4.62 -6.51 -22.85
C GLU A 289 5.02 -7.92 -22.39
N GLN A 290 5.80 -8.03 -21.31
CA GLN A 290 6.18 -9.32 -20.72
C GLN A 290 4.99 -10.07 -20.10
N LEU A 291 4.02 -9.35 -19.53
CA LEU A 291 2.77 -9.90 -19.02
C LEU A 291 1.89 -10.43 -20.16
N VAL A 292 1.76 -9.67 -21.25
CA VAL A 292 1.00 -10.08 -22.45
C VAL A 292 1.59 -11.34 -23.08
N GLN A 293 2.93 -11.45 -23.16
CA GLN A 293 3.61 -12.66 -23.64
C GLN A 293 3.27 -13.90 -22.79
N ARG A 294 2.90 -13.70 -21.52
CA ARG A 294 2.49 -14.75 -20.58
C ARG A 294 0.97 -14.93 -20.53
N GLY A 295 0.23 -14.29 -21.43
CA GLY A 295 -1.22 -14.40 -21.52
C GLY A 295 -1.99 -13.62 -20.46
N VAL A 296 -1.37 -12.61 -19.84
CA VAL A 296 -2.05 -11.68 -18.92
C VAL A 296 -2.53 -10.46 -19.71
N THR A 297 -3.80 -10.11 -19.58
CA THR A 297 -4.36 -8.87 -20.12
C THR A 297 -3.88 -7.69 -19.29
N VAL A 298 -3.39 -6.64 -19.96
CA VAL A 298 -2.86 -5.45 -19.28
C VAL A 298 -3.76 -4.25 -19.51
N GLU A 299 -4.16 -3.62 -18.41
CA GLU A 299 -4.83 -2.32 -18.40
C GLU A 299 -3.83 -1.24 -18.05
N TYR A 300 -3.67 -0.26 -18.93
CA TYR A 300 -2.77 0.87 -18.70
C TYR A 300 -3.56 2.08 -18.20
N VAL A 301 -3.22 2.55 -16.99
CA VAL A 301 -3.78 3.75 -16.39
C VAL A 301 -2.64 4.70 -16.06
N ASP A 302 -2.78 5.97 -16.44
CA ASP A 302 -1.77 6.98 -16.07
C ASP A 302 -1.89 7.29 -14.58
N PHE A 303 -0.79 7.17 -13.86
CA PHE A 303 -0.74 7.29 -12.40
C PHE A 303 0.48 8.09 -11.93
N ASN A 304 1.04 8.94 -12.80
CA ASN A 304 2.25 9.72 -12.59
C ASN A 304 2.19 10.58 -11.31
N ILE A 305 1.11 11.33 -11.08
CA ILE A 305 0.97 12.21 -9.91
C ILE A 305 0.99 11.38 -8.63
N SER A 306 0.23 10.29 -8.57
CA SER A 306 0.26 9.40 -7.41
C SER A 306 1.65 8.77 -7.19
N ARG A 307 2.33 8.34 -8.26
CA ARG A 307 3.72 7.84 -8.17
C ARG A 307 4.70 8.89 -7.65
N SER A 308 4.48 10.16 -7.95
CA SER A 308 5.27 11.27 -7.38
C SER A 308 5.04 11.48 -5.87
N PHE A 309 4.08 10.79 -5.25
CA PHE A 309 3.96 10.74 -3.79
C PHE A 309 4.56 9.46 -3.19
N GLY A 310 5.24 8.62 -3.99
CA GLY A 310 5.90 7.40 -3.50
C GLY A 310 5.00 6.16 -3.47
N GLY A 311 3.84 6.17 -4.13
CA GLY A 311 2.97 4.99 -4.21
C GLY A 311 2.14 4.90 -5.50
N SER A 312 1.71 3.71 -5.87
CA SER A 312 0.96 3.47 -7.11
C SER A 312 -0.38 2.76 -6.83
N PHE A 313 -0.83 1.89 -7.71
CA PHE A 313 -2.15 1.25 -7.68
C PHE A 313 -2.40 0.47 -6.39
N ARG A 314 -1.43 -0.33 -5.94
CA ARG A 314 -1.57 -1.10 -4.69
C ARG A 314 -1.52 -0.21 -3.46
N CYS A 315 -0.61 0.75 -3.37
CA CYS A 315 -0.61 1.72 -2.26
C CYS A 315 -1.95 2.48 -2.17
N SER A 316 -2.54 2.76 -3.33
CA SER A 316 -3.81 3.47 -3.48
C SER A 316 -5.07 2.66 -3.15
N THR A 317 -4.94 1.33 -3.02
CA THR A 317 -6.09 0.43 -2.82
C THR A 317 -5.82 -0.68 -1.81
N GLN A 318 -6.79 -0.94 -0.92
CA GLN A 318 -6.71 -2.06 0.01
C GLN A 318 -7.90 -3.00 -0.19
N PRO A 319 -7.69 -4.26 -0.64
CA PRO A 319 -8.75 -5.24 -0.74
C PRO A 319 -9.43 -5.48 0.61
N LEU A 320 -10.76 -5.41 0.58
CA LEU A 320 -11.61 -6.02 1.61
C LEU A 320 -11.94 -7.47 1.25
N LEU A 321 -11.86 -7.80 -0.04
CA LEU A 321 -12.45 -9.03 -0.57
C LEU A 321 -11.75 -9.53 -1.86
N ARG A 322 -10.90 -10.56 -1.75
CA ARG A 322 -10.39 -11.38 -2.89
C ARG A 322 -10.65 -12.91 -2.81
N THR A 323 -11.51 -13.46 -3.68
CA THR A 323 -11.90 -14.90 -3.67
C THR A 323 -12.21 -15.46 -5.06
N ASN A 324 -12.10 -16.78 -5.19
CA ASN A 324 -12.46 -17.53 -6.40
C ASN A 324 -13.96 -17.84 -6.50
N ALA A 325 -14.77 -17.39 -5.53
CA ALA A 325 -16.22 -17.55 -5.51
C ALA A 325 -16.93 -16.84 -6.69
#